data_AF-A0A7M3YF35-F1
#
_entry.id   AF-A0A7M3YF35-F1
#
_cell.length_a   1.000
_cell.length_b   1.000
_cell.length_c   1.000
_cell.angle_alpha   90.00
_cell.angle_beta   90.00
_cell.angle_gamma   90.00
#
_symmetry.space_group_name_H-M   'P 1'
#
loop_
_entity.id
_entity.type
_entity.pdbx_description
1 polymer ?
#
loop_
_entity_poly.entity_id
_entity_poly.type
_entity_poly.pdbx_seq_one_letter_code
_entity_poly.pdbx_strand_id
1 'polypeptide(L)'
;MNSLLQTSIFSSLEDELKLVASKIESAKVVQLMAPADIEGVLALAQLESALLDNSQHYRRRVLSPRRHVSRDHVPELPEVDGLIIHIDPFHETQSAIEINDDYVHIFPLSVSVKFGSSSKEHNGAVECVAICAAIASILAPEGARVRKQRSMAISGSWLRGGADSDYDPVLSLIREHLDSEGSVDICPLPEVPSPEIEMIPG
;
A
#
# COMPACT_ATOMS: atom_id res chain seq x y z
N MET A 1 -9.70 -3.18 -14.50
CA MET A 1 -8.93 -2.40 -13.51
C MET A 1 -7.63 -2.06 -14.20
N ASN A 2 -7.21 -0.81 -14.18
CA ASN A 2 -5.94 -0.43 -14.77
C ASN A 2 -4.82 -0.86 -13.80
N SER A 3 -3.61 -1.09 -14.30
CA SER A 3 -2.52 -1.48 -13.40
C SER A 3 -2.08 -0.27 -12.58
N LEU A 4 -1.94 -0.40 -11.25
CA LEU A 4 -1.36 0.66 -10.40
C LEU A 4 0.04 1.04 -10.85
N LEU A 5 0.77 0.10 -11.45
CA LEU A 5 2.11 0.33 -11.99
C LEU A 5 2.12 1.34 -13.15
N GLN A 6 0.97 1.66 -13.76
CA GLN A 6 0.87 2.72 -14.75
C GLN A 6 1.01 4.12 -14.13
N THR A 7 0.83 4.24 -12.81
CA THR A 7 1.03 5.49 -12.09
C THR A 7 2.52 5.78 -11.93
N SER A 8 2.92 7.01 -12.23
CA SER A 8 4.34 7.42 -12.23
C SER A 8 5.05 7.20 -10.88
N ILE A 9 4.32 7.20 -9.76
CA ILE A 9 4.87 6.91 -8.41
C ILE A 9 5.51 5.52 -8.30
N PHE A 10 5.06 4.55 -9.11
CA PHE A 10 5.56 3.18 -9.06
C PHE A 10 6.62 2.89 -10.13
N SER A 11 6.90 3.85 -11.03
CA SER A 11 7.86 3.65 -12.12
C SER A 11 9.27 3.30 -11.63
N SER A 12 9.70 3.90 -10.52
CA SER A 12 11.00 3.59 -9.89
C SER A 12 10.98 2.33 -9.03
N LEU A 13 9.80 1.80 -8.72
CA LEU A 13 9.61 0.65 -7.81
C LEU A 13 9.20 -0.62 -8.57
N GLU A 14 8.86 -0.53 -9.86
CA GLU A 14 8.24 -1.60 -10.62
C GLU A 14 9.02 -2.93 -10.57
N ASP A 15 10.34 -2.87 -10.74
CA ASP A 15 11.21 -4.05 -10.72
C ASP A 15 11.24 -4.71 -9.33
N GLU A 16 11.32 -3.92 -8.25
CA GLU A 16 11.27 -4.43 -6.88
C GLU A 16 9.92 -5.06 -6.56
N LEU A 17 8.81 -4.44 -6.98
CA LEU A 17 7.46 -4.97 -6.76
C LEU A 17 7.24 -6.28 -7.51
N LYS A 18 7.72 -6.38 -8.75
CA LYS A 18 7.69 -7.64 -9.52
C LYS A 18 8.56 -8.72 -8.89
N LEU A 19 9.72 -8.36 -8.34
CA LEU A 19 10.58 -9.29 -7.62
C LEU A 19 9.89 -9.84 -6.36
N VAL A 20 9.24 -8.98 -5.58
CA VAL A 20 8.45 -9.40 -4.41
C VAL A 20 7.29 -10.31 -4.82
N ALA A 21 6.55 -9.96 -5.87
CA ALA A 21 5.47 -10.79 -6.39
C ALA A 21 5.98 -12.18 -6.82
N SER A 22 7.08 -12.25 -7.56
CA SER A 22 7.73 -13.51 -7.99
C SER A 22 8.15 -14.38 -6.78
N LYS A 23 8.72 -13.76 -5.74
CA LYS A 23 9.03 -14.47 -4.48
C LYS A 23 7.77 -15.04 -3.84
N ILE A 24 6.69 -14.27 -3.76
CA ILE A 24 5.39 -14.71 -3.21
C ILE A 24 4.83 -15.91 -3.99
N GLU A 25 4.87 -15.87 -5.33
CA GLU A 25 4.38 -16.96 -6.19
C GLU A 25 5.21 -18.25 -6.03
N SER A 26 6.53 -18.10 -5.87
CA SER A 26 7.44 -19.24 -5.69
C SER A 26 7.40 -19.86 -4.28
N ALA A 27 6.90 -19.14 -3.29
CA ALA A 27 6.91 -19.56 -1.90
C ALA A 27 5.88 -20.67 -1.64
N LYS A 28 6.30 -21.75 -0.96
CA LYS A 28 5.38 -22.83 -0.55
C LYS A 28 4.31 -22.35 0.44
N VAL A 29 4.69 -21.46 1.35
CA VAL A 29 3.81 -20.81 2.33
C VAL A 29 4.29 -19.39 2.56
N VAL A 30 3.35 -18.46 2.62
CA VAL A 30 3.61 -17.03 2.85
C VAL A 30 3.16 -16.67 4.28
N GLN A 31 4.04 -16.05 5.06
CA GLN A 31 3.76 -15.56 6.41
C GLN A 31 3.56 -14.05 6.34
N LEU A 32 2.31 -13.60 6.36
CA LEU A 32 2.00 -12.17 6.38
C LEU A 32 2.02 -11.66 7.82
N MET A 33 2.86 -10.67 8.10
CA MET A 33 3.01 -10.10 9.43
C MET A 33 2.90 -8.58 9.38
N ALA A 34 2.01 -7.98 10.17
CA ALA A 34 1.89 -6.53 10.30
C ALA A 34 1.40 -6.17 11.70
N PRO A 35 1.65 -4.94 12.19
CA PRO A 35 1.17 -4.51 13.50
C PRO A 35 -0.36 -4.37 13.54
N ALA A 36 -0.94 -4.50 14.73
CA ALA A 36 -2.37 -4.34 15.03
C ALA A 36 -2.88 -2.89 14.95
N ASP A 37 -2.39 -2.13 13.97
CA ASP A 37 -2.83 -0.77 13.65
C ASP A 37 -3.62 -0.79 12.33
N ILE A 38 -4.45 0.23 12.13
CA ILE A 38 -5.34 0.30 10.96
C ILE A 38 -4.57 0.26 9.63
N GLU A 39 -3.42 0.93 9.54
CA GLU A 39 -2.54 0.90 8.35
C GLU A 39 -1.99 -0.50 8.08
N GLY A 40 -1.55 -1.20 9.13
CA GLY A 40 -1.03 -2.57 9.02
C GLY A 40 -2.11 -3.56 8.58
N VAL A 41 -3.32 -3.45 9.15
CA VAL A 41 -4.45 -4.31 8.79
C VAL A 41 -4.92 -4.06 7.35
N LEU A 42 -4.95 -2.80 6.90
CA LEU A 42 -5.33 -2.47 5.53
C LEU A 42 -4.29 -2.97 4.53
N ALA A 43 -3.01 -2.85 4.84
CA ALA A 43 -1.93 -3.41 4.01
C ALA A 43 -1.99 -4.94 3.95
N LEU A 44 -2.26 -5.62 5.08
CA LEU A 44 -2.50 -7.07 5.10
C LEU A 44 -3.67 -7.45 4.18
N ALA A 45 -4.80 -6.73 4.28
CA ALA A 45 -5.99 -7.03 3.50
C ALA A 45 -5.73 -6.99 1.98
N GLN A 46 -4.86 -6.08 1.52
CA GLN A 46 -4.46 -6.03 0.11
C GLN A 46 -3.77 -7.33 -0.34
N LEU A 47 -2.72 -7.77 0.35
CA LEU A 47 -2.01 -9.01 -0.01
C LEU A 47 -2.87 -10.26 0.22
N GLU A 48 -3.61 -10.32 1.32
CA GLU A 48 -4.54 -11.43 1.60
C GLU A 48 -5.56 -11.60 0.47
N SER A 49 -6.05 -10.50 -0.11
CA SER A 49 -7.02 -10.55 -1.21
C SER A 49 -6.46 -11.26 -2.45
N ALA A 50 -5.21 -10.97 -2.83
CA ALA A 50 -4.54 -11.60 -3.96
C ALA A 50 -4.19 -13.06 -3.70
N LEU A 51 -3.69 -13.37 -2.49
CA LEU A 51 -3.36 -14.74 -2.11
C LEU A 51 -4.62 -15.63 -2.11
N LEU A 52 -5.75 -15.11 -1.63
CA LEU A 52 -7.04 -15.82 -1.67
C LEU A 52 -7.57 -15.98 -3.10
N ASP A 53 -7.42 -14.97 -3.95
CA ASP A 53 -7.84 -15.07 -5.36
C ASP A 53 -7.01 -16.10 -6.14
N ASN A 54 -5.73 -16.26 -5.80
CA ASN A 54 -4.83 -17.24 -6.41
C ASN A 54 -4.75 -18.59 -5.68
N SER A 55 -5.51 -18.79 -4.60
CA SER A 55 -5.44 -20.00 -3.75
C SER A 55 -4.03 -20.31 -3.20
N GLN A 56 -3.25 -19.26 -2.92
CA GLN A 56 -1.91 -19.37 -2.35
C GLN A 56 -1.99 -19.67 -0.84
N HIS A 57 -1.16 -20.61 -0.37
CA HIS A 57 -1.11 -20.92 1.06
C HIS A 57 -0.44 -19.80 1.83
N TYR A 58 -1.16 -19.24 2.79
CA TYR A 58 -0.63 -18.18 3.64
C TYR A 58 -1.10 -18.30 5.08
N ARG A 59 -0.38 -17.63 5.98
CA ARG A 59 -0.76 -17.45 7.38
C ARG A 59 -0.61 -15.99 7.77
N ARG A 60 -1.70 -15.40 8.27
CA ARG A 60 -1.69 -14.06 8.85
C ARG A 60 -1.25 -14.08 10.31
N ARG A 61 -0.40 -13.15 10.69
CA ARG A 61 -0.05 -12.82 12.07
C ARG A 61 -0.19 -11.31 12.28
N VAL A 62 -1.00 -10.95 13.27
CA VAL A 62 -1.14 -9.55 13.68
C VAL A 62 -0.23 -9.36 14.90
N LEU A 63 0.77 -8.50 14.74
CA LEU A 63 1.77 -8.18 15.76
C LEU A 63 1.23 -7.10 16.71
N SER A 64 1.95 -6.83 17.79
CA SER A 64 1.61 -5.72 18.71
C SER A 64 1.51 -4.38 17.96
N PRO A 65 0.57 -3.50 18.34
CA PRO A 65 0.47 -2.16 17.76
C PRO A 65 1.78 -1.38 17.93
N ARG A 66 2.11 -0.54 16.96
CA ARG A 66 3.34 0.27 16.94
C ARG A 66 3.11 1.78 17.00
N ARG A 67 1.89 2.27 16.80
CA ARG A 67 1.60 3.72 16.75
C ARG A 67 2.10 4.52 17.96
N HIS A 68 2.09 3.93 19.15
CA HIS A 68 2.51 4.58 20.41
C HIS A 68 3.82 4.01 20.97
N VAL A 69 4.57 3.27 20.16
CA VAL A 69 5.85 2.67 20.54
C VAL A 69 6.98 3.56 20.01
N SER A 70 8.12 3.58 20.71
CA SER A 70 9.30 4.32 20.25
C SER A 70 9.73 3.87 18.85
N ARG A 71 10.27 4.79 18.04
CA ARG A 71 10.78 4.49 16.70
C ARG A 71 11.95 3.51 16.73
N ASP A 72 12.75 3.52 17.80
CA ASP A 72 13.90 2.62 17.98
C ASP A 72 13.50 1.20 18.41
N HIS A 73 12.21 0.95 18.63
CA HIS A 73 11.75 -0.39 18.97
C HIS A 73 11.90 -1.31 17.76
N VAL A 74 12.69 -2.36 17.91
CA VAL A 74 12.78 -3.41 16.90
C VAL A 74 11.70 -4.45 17.21
N PRO A 75 10.73 -4.67 16.33
CA PRO A 75 9.70 -5.68 16.56
C PRO A 75 10.34 -7.07 16.53
N GLU A 76 10.08 -7.87 17.56
CA GLU A 76 10.48 -9.28 17.57
C GLU A 76 9.54 -10.06 16.65
N LEU A 77 10.09 -10.56 15.54
CA LEU A 77 9.37 -11.45 14.63
C LEU A 77 9.53 -12.90 15.06
N PRO A 78 8.44 -13.69 15.03
CA PRO A 78 8.53 -15.11 15.36
C PRO A 78 9.27 -15.88 14.26
N GLU A 79 10.13 -16.81 14.66
CA GLU A 79 10.76 -17.75 13.75
C GLU A 79 9.72 -18.73 13.17
N VAL A 80 9.66 -18.80 11.84
CA VAL A 80 8.66 -19.56 11.10
C VAL A 80 9.22 -20.06 9.78
N ASP A 81 8.67 -21.16 9.28
CA ASP A 81 8.99 -21.64 7.93
C ASP A 81 8.23 -20.85 6.86
N GLY A 82 8.89 -20.68 5.71
CA GLY A 82 8.35 -20.04 4.51
C GLY A 82 8.75 -18.58 4.36
N LEU A 83 8.20 -17.93 3.32
CA LEU A 83 8.51 -16.54 3.02
C LEU A 83 7.80 -15.61 4.00
N ILE A 84 8.56 -14.82 4.75
CA ILE A 84 8.03 -13.78 5.63
C ILE A 84 7.83 -12.50 4.83
N ILE A 85 6.61 -11.99 4.83
CA ILE A 85 6.29 -10.62 4.38
C ILE A 85 5.98 -9.81 5.64
N HIS A 86 6.96 -9.04 6.08
CA HIS A 86 6.83 -8.13 7.22
C HIS A 86 6.44 -6.74 6.74
N ILE A 87 5.27 -6.26 7.14
CA ILE A 87 4.72 -4.96 6.79
C ILE A 87 4.84 -4.04 8.00
N ASP A 88 5.68 -3.01 7.89
CA ASP A 88 6.01 -2.09 8.97
C ASP A 88 5.69 -0.64 8.58
N PRO A 89 4.41 -0.22 8.67
CA PRO A 89 3.98 1.11 8.22
C PRO A 89 4.58 2.27 9.03
N PHE A 90 5.05 2.01 10.26
CA PHE A 90 5.62 3.02 11.15
C PHE A 90 7.15 3.12 11.07
N HIS A 91 7.78 2.32 10.20
CA HIS A 91 9.21 2.41 9.94
C HIS A 91 9.58 3.76 9.29
N GLU A 92 10.84 4.15 9.39
CA GLU A 92 11.36 5.28 8.64
C GLU A 92 11.26 5.02 7.12
N THR A 93 10.86 6.05 6.37
CA THR A 93 10.79 5.99 4.92
C THR A 93 12.16 5.70 4.32
N GLN A 94 12.29 4.67 3.48
CA GLN A 94 13.55 4.29 2.81
C GLN A 94 13.45 4.49 1.30
N SER A 95 14.52 4.23 0.56
CA SER A 95 14.53 4.35 -0.91
C SER A 95 14.22 3.06 -1.67
N ALA A 96 14.29 1.89 -1.01
CA ALA A 96 14.11 0.58 -1.63
C ALA A 96 13.58 -0.44 -0.62
N ILE A 97 12.84 -1.44 -1.10
CA ILE A 97 12.35 -2.57 -0.31
C ILE A 97 13.53 -3.44 0.13
N GLU A 98 13.54 -3.88 1.37
CA GLU A 98 14.53 -4.86 1.84
C GLU A 98 14.05 -6.27 1.48
N ILE A 99 14.83 -6.98 0.67
CA ILE A 99 14.50 -8.29 0.11
C ILE A 99 15.68 -9.25 0.36
N ASN A 100 15.43 -10.31 1.10
CA ASN A 100 16.33 -11.43 1.36
C ASN A 100 15.71 -12.74 0.83
N ASP A 101 16.37 -13.88 1.03
CA ASP A 101 15.91 -15.18 0.48
C ASP A 101 14.50 -15.55 0.96
N ASP A 102 14.28 -15.62 2.28
CA ASP A 102 13.01 -16.00 2.90
C ASP A 102 12.33 -14.84 3.65
N TYR A 103 12.75 -13.60 3.38
CA TYR A 103 12.24 -12.42 4.10
C TYR A 103 12.10 -11.20 3.17
N VAL A 104 10.97 -10.52 3.25
CA VAL A 104 10.69 -9.24 2.59
C VAL A 104 10.14 -8.27 3.64
N HIS A 105 10.74 -7.09 3.73
CA HIS A 105 10.32 -6.01 4.62
C HIS A 105 9.71 -4.87 3.80
N ILE A 106 8.43 -4.61 4.03
CA ILE A 106 7.66 -3.55 3.39
C ILE A 106 7.46 -2.42 4.39
N PHE A 107 8.08 -1.29 4.11
CA PHE A 107 7.95 -0.02 4.84
C PHE A 107 7.65 1.11 3.85
N PRO A 108 7.32 2.32 4.29
CA PRO A 108 7.12 3.44 3.38
C PRO A 108 8.35 3.72 2.50
N LEU A 109 8.12 4.01 1.21
CA LEU A 109 9.21 4.23 0.25
C LEU A 109 9.19 5.66 -0.29
N SER A 110 10.34 6.32 -0.30
CA SER A 110 10.52 7.64 -0.88
C SER A 110 10.49 7.55 -2.39
N VAL A 111 9.70 8.41 -3.04
CA VAL A 111 9.58 8.48 -4.49
C VAL A 111 9.68 9.93 -4.96
N SER A 112 10.24 10.12 -6.15
CA SER A 112 10.25 11.40 -6.86
C SER A 112 9.40 11.28 -8.11
N VAL A 113 8.43 12.17 -8.27
CA VAL A 113 7.53 12.21 -9.42
C VAL A 113 7.66 13.52 -10.19
N LYS A 114 7.64 13.40 -11.51
CA LYS A 114 7.53 14.51 -12.45
C LYS A 114 6.12 14.58 -13.00
N PHE A 115 5.42 15.67 -12.73
CA PHE A 115 4.18 16.00 -13.43
C PHE A 115 4.53 16.55 -14.81
N GLY A 116 3.84 16.10 -15.86
CA GLY A 116 4.24 16.34 -17.26
C GLY A 116 4.41 17.82 -17.66
N SER A 117 3.75 18.75 -16.98
CA SER A 117 3.87 20.20 -17.21
C SER A 117 4.81 20.92 -16.22
N SER A 118 5.29 20.23 -15.19
CA SER A 118 6.16 20.81 -14.16
C SER A 118 7.63 20.56 -14.47
N SER A 119 8.45 21.61 -14.40
CA SER A 119 9.91 21.46 -14.42
C SER A 119 10.49 20.97 -13.08
N LYS A 120 9.66 20.85 -12.04
CA LYS A 120 10.06 20.45 -10.70
C LYS A 120 9.73 18.98 -10.45
N GLU A 121 10.67 18.30 -9.81
CA GLU A 121 10.46 17.01 -9.17
C GLU A 121 9.74 17.22 -7.84
N HIS A 122 8.74 16.38 -7.58
CA HIS A 122 7.96 16.39 -6.35
C HIS A 122 8.26 15.11 -5.59
N ASN A 123 8.75 15.26 -4.37
CA ASN A 123 9.08 14.14 -3.51
C ASN A 123 7.86 13.78 -2.66
N GLY A 124 7.61 12.48 -2.51
CA GLY A 124 6.58 11.95 -1.63
C GLY A 124 7.01 10.60 -1.05
N ALA A 125 6.14 9.99 -0.28
CA ALA A 125 6.36 8.65 0.25
C ALA A 125 5.17 7.76 -0.09
N VAL A 126 5.41 6.62 -0.73
CA VAL A 126 4.40 5.61 -0.98
C VAL A 126 4.26 4.75 0.28
N GLU A 127 3.05 4.68 0.82
CA GLU A 127 2.75 3.94 2.04
C GLU A 127 2.60 2.44 1.78
N CYS A 128 2.79 1.63 2.85
CA CYS A 128 2.70 0.19 2.77
C CYS A 128 1.37 -0.31 2.19
N VAL A 129 0.26 0.38 2.42
CA VAL A 129 -1.05 0.00 1.87
C VAL A 129 -1.03 0.07 0.33
N ALA A 130 -0.50 1.16 -0.23
CA ALA A 130 -0.40 1.34 -1.67
C ALA A 130 0.63 0.38 -2.30
N ILE A 131 1.77 0.16 -1.63
CA ILE A 131 2.78 -0.83 -2.04
C ILE A 131 2.15 -2.24 -2.10
N CYS A 132 1.43 -2.63 -1.05
CA CYS A 132 0.76 -3.93 -0.97
C CYS A 132 -0.36 -4.06 -2.01
N ALA A 133 -1.11 -2.98 -2.29
CA ALA A 133 -2.12 -2.96 -3.35
C ALA A 133 -1.51 -3.13 -4.76
N ALA A 134 -0.34 -2.52 -5.01
CA ALA A 134 0.39 -2.69 -6.26
C ALA A 134 0.87 -4.14 -6.43
N ILE A 135 1.48 -4.73 -5.39
CA ILE A 135 1.90 -6.15 -5.39
C ILE A 135 0.68 -7.07 -5.60
N ALA A 136 -0.43 -6.82 -4.89
CA ALA A 136 -1.67 -7.58 -5.04
C ALA A 136 -2.21 -7.53 -6.49
N SER A 137 -2.08 -6.39 -7.15
CA SER A 137 -2.48 -6.21 -8.56
C SER A 137 -1.56 -6.94 -9.54
N ILE A 138 -0.28 -7.14 -9.19
CA ILE A 138 0.64 -7.97 -9.98
C ILE A 138 0.27 -9.44 -9.83
N LEU A 139 0.03 -9.89 -8.59
CA LEU A 139 -0.28 -11.28 -8.27
C LEU A 139 -1.61 -11.74 -8.86
N ALA A 140 -2.67 -10.95 -8.69
CA ALA A 140 -4.02 -11.31 -9.12
C ALA A 140 -4.69 -10.13 -9.87
N PRO A 141 -4.24 -9.82 -11.10
CA PRO A 141 -4.72 -8.67 -11.87
C PRO A 141 -6.23 -8.71 -12.15
N GLU A 142 -6.79 -9.92 -12.32
CA GLU A 142 -8.23 -10.15 -12.50
C GLU A 142 -8.92 -10.69 -11.23
N GLY A 143 -8.25 -10.57 -10.08
CA GLY A 143 -8.75 -11.02 -8.79
C GLY A 143 -10.02 -10.29 -8.36
N ALA A 144 -11.07 -11.05 -8.02
CA ALA A 144 -12.34 -10.49 -7.57
C ALA A 144 -12.23 -9.81 -6.19
N ARG A 145 -11.40 -10.33 -5.29
CA ARG A 145 -11.15 -9.73 -3.97
C ARG A 145 -10.19 -8.56 -4.08
N VAL A 146 -9.15 -8.67 -4.91
CA VAL A 146 -8.24 -7.54 -5.20
C VAL A 146 -9.05 -6.35 -5.73
N ARG A 147 -9.97 -6.59 -6.68
CA ARG A 147 -10.85 -5.55 -7.20
C ARG A 147 -11.73 -4.91 -6.12
N LYS A 148 -12.22 -5.68 -5.14
CA LYS A 148 -13.01 -5.15 -4.02
C LYS A 148 -12.18 -4.30 -3.05
N GLN A 149 -10.89 -4.62 -2.89
CA GLN A 149 -9.97 -3.87 -2.04
C GLN A 149 -9.35 -2.65 -2.72
N ARG A 150 -9.65 -2.45 -4.01
CA ARG A 150 -8.97 -1.47 -4.84
C ARG A 150 -9.09 -0.03 -4.35
N SER A 151 -10.27 0.39 -3.92
CA SER A 151 -10.49 1.74 -3.37
C SER A 151 -9.66 1.98 -2.10
N MET A 152 -9.34 0.94 -1.35
CA MET A 152 -8.52 1.03 -0.13
C MET A 152 -7.03 1.21 -0.42
N ALA A 153 -6.57 1.18 -1.67
CA ALA A 153 -5.17 1.42 -2.01
C ALA A 153 -4.69 2.83 -1.56
N ILE A 154 -5.59 3.81 -1.50
CA ILE A 154 -5.31 5.20 -1.11
C ILE A 154 -5.31 5.43 0.41
N SER A 155 -5.88 4.52 1.20
CA SER A 155 -6.17 4.79 2.60
C SER A 155 -4.93 5.03 3.44
N GLY A 156 -3.77 4.49 3.04
CA GLY A 156 -2.49 4.74 3.70
C GLY A 156 -2.15 6.24 3.75
N SER A 157 -2.28 6.92 2.61
CA SER A 157 -1.98 8.36 2.50
C SER A 157 -2.97 9.22 3.29
N TRP A 158 -4.23 8.80 3.40
CA TRP A 158 -5.20 9.46 4.29
C TRP A 158 -4.84 9.31 5.77
N LEU A 159 -4.46 8.10 6.20
CA LEU A 159 -4.18 7.80 7.61
C LEU A 159 -2.88 8.46 8.12
N ARG A 160 -1.91 8.69 7.24
CA ARG A 160 -0.63 9.34 7.56
C ARG A 160 -0.68 10.87 7.50
N GLY A 161 -1.88 11.46 7.37
CA GLY A 161 -2.05 12.92 7.30
C GLY A 161 -1.66 13.54 5.96
N GLY A 162 -1.50 12.74 4.90
CA GLY A 162 -1.31 13.26 3.54
C GLY A 162 -2.50 14.11 3.09
N ALA A 163 -3.71 13.78 3.56
CA ALA A 163 -4.92 14.58 3.36
C ALA A 163 -4.93 15.91 4.14
N ASP A 164 -4.17 15.99 5.23
CA ASP A 164 -4.04 17.19 6.07
C ASP A 164 -2.88 18.09 5.62
N SER A 165 -2.07 17.63 4.66
CA SER A 165 -0.97 18.39 4.07
C SER A 165 -1.49 19.30 2.95
N ASP A 166 -0.85 20.46 2.77
CA ASP A 166 -1.17 21.38 1.67
C ASP A 166 -1.01 20.72 0.29
N TYR A 167 -0.14 19.70 0.20
CA TYR A 167 0.12 18.97 -1.02
C TYR A 167 0.85 17.65 -0.77
N ASP A 168 0.25 16.54 -1.22
CA ASP A 168 0.90 15.23 -1.32
C ASP A 168 0.79 14.71 -2.78
N PRO A 169 1.91 14.58 -3.51
CA PRO A 169 1.90 14.12 -4.89
C PRO A 169 1.51 12.65 -5.02
N VAL A 170 1.80 11.82 -4.02
CA VAL A 170 1.44 10.39 -4.02
C VAL A 170 -0.05 10.23 -3.86
N LEU A 171 -0.64 10.90 -2.86
CA LEU A 171 -2.09 10.92 -2.65
C LEU A 171 -2.80 11.37 -3.93
N SER A 172 -2.36 12.48 -4.53
CA SER A 172 -2.97 13.05 -5.73
C SER A 172 -2.98 12.06 -6.90
N LEU A 173 -1.84 11.43 -7.18
CA LEU A 173 -1.69 10.50 -8.30
C LEU A 173 -2.46 9.19 -8.10
N ILE A 174 -2.49 8.63 -6.89
CA ILE A 174 -3.31 7.45 -6.59
C ILE A 174 -4.79 7.78 -6.73
N ARG A 175 -5.23 8.92 -6.17
CA ARG A 175 -6.62 9.39 -6.22
C ARG A 175 -7.09 9.53 -7.67
N GLU A 176 -6.35 10.25 -8.50
CA GLU A 176 -6.66 10.45 -9.93
C GLU A 176 -6.68 9.11 -10.69
N HIS A 177 -5.72 8.21 -10.41
CA HIS A 177 -5.71 6.89 -11.02
C HIS A 177 -6.97 6.10 -10.68
N LEU A 178 -7.32 5.99 -9.39
CA LEU A 178 -8.48 5.24 -8.91
C LEU A 178 -9.80 5.81 -9.45
N ASP A 179 -9.89 7.13 -9.59
CA ASP A 179 -11.05 7.81 -10.18
C ASP A 179 -11.17 7.51 -11.68
N SER A 180 -10.08 7.66 -12.42
CA SER A 180 -10.05 7.41 -13.87
C SER A 180 -10.41 5.98 -14.26
N GLU A 181 -10.14 5.00 -13.39
CA GLU A 181 -10.50 3.61 -13.62
C GLU A 181 -11.86 3.20 -13.02
N GLY A 182 -12.54 4.10 -12.31
CA GLY A 182 -13.86 3.90 -11.71
C GLY A 182 -13.86 3.13 -10.38
N SER A 183 -12.72 3.06 -9.68
CA SER A 183 -12.59 2.43 -8.36
C SER A 183 -13.02 3.34 -7.20
N VAL A 184 -12.87 4.66 -7.38
CA VAL A 184 -13.42 5.70 -6.52
C VAL A 184 -14.08 6.76 -7.40
N ASP A 185 -14.86 7.65 -6.79
CA ASP A 185 -15.47 8.78 -7.49
C ASP A 185 -15.06 10.07 -6.77
N ILE A 186 -14.34 10.93 -7.48
CA ILE A 186 -13.94 12.24 -7.01
C ILE A 186 -14.98 13.27 -7.47
N CYS A 187 -15.81 13.71 -6.53
CA CYS A 187 -16.77 14.77 -6.79
C CYS A 187 -16.61 15.94 -5.80
N PRO A 188 -16.94 17.17 -6.21
CA PRO A 188 -17.05 18.29 -5.29
C PRO A 188 -18.23 18.03 -4.33
N LEU A 189 -18.14 18.59 -3.13
CA LEU A 189 -19.13 18.38 -2.07
C LEU A 189 -20.60 18.57 -2.50
N PRO A 190 -20.98 19.56 -3.35
CA PRO A 190 -22.36 19.72 -3.82
C PRO A 190 -22.90 18.57 -4.67
N GLU A 191 -22.03 17.74 -5.24
CA GLU A 191 -22.41 16.57 -6.06
C GLU A 191 -22.57 15.30 -5.22
N VAL A 192 -22.16 15.32 -3.94
CA VAL A 192 -22.36 14.22 -3.00
C VAL A 192 -23.86 14.16 -2.65
N PRO A 193 -24.58 13.04 -2.90
CA PRO A 193 -26.03 13.00 -2.71
C PRO A 193 -26.53 13.21 -1.27
N SER A 194 -25.70 12.86 -0.29
CA SER A 194 -25.99 12.99 1.14
C SER A 194 -24.69 13.29 1.90
N PRO A 195 -24.16 14.53 1.81
CA PRO A 195 -22.91 14.86 2.47
C PRO A 195 -23.12 14.93 3.98
N GLU A 196 -22.15 14.45 4.74
CA GLU A 196 -22.13 14.61 6.20
C GLU A 196 -21.91 16.08 6.54
N ILE A 197 -22.98 16.76 6.97
CA ILE A 197 -23.01 18.23 7.16
C ILE A 197 -21.94 18.68 8.18
N GLU A 198 -21.63 17.85 9.18
CA GLU A 198 -20.59 18.13 10.18
C GLU A 198 -19.17 18.22 9.59
N MET A 199 -18.95 17.67 8.39
CA MET A 199 -17.65 17.66 7.70
C MET A 199 -17.45 18.86 6.77
N ILE A 200 -18.46 19.74 6.63
CA ILE A 200 -18.41 20.90 5.74
C ILE A 200 -17.76 22.07 6.51
N PRO A 201 -16.62 22.62 6.07
CA PRO A 201 -16.06 23.83 6.66
C PRO A 201 -17.06 24.98 6.53
N GLY A 202 -17.43 25.60 7.66
CA GLY A 202 -18.33 26.76 7.72
C GLY A 202 -17.67 28.07 7.33
#